data_AF-A0A8J2K6G8-F1
#
_entry.id   AF-A0A8J2K6G8-F1
#
_cell.length_a   1.000
_cell.length_b   1.000
_cell.length_c   1.000
_cell.angle_alpha   90.00
_cell.angle_beta   90.00
_cell.angle_gamma   90.00
#
_symmetry.space_group_name_H-M   'P 1'
#
loop_
_entity.id
_entity.type
_entity.pdbx_description
1 polymer ?
#
loop_
_entity_poly.entity_id
_entity_poly.type
_entity_poly.pdbx_seq_one_letter_code
_entity_poly.pdbx_strand_id
1 'polypeptide(L)'
;MTWSAPETIRSNFTYYFCGYDDEGTAVWVSEWGRWNVRAFIEEGGEALKNLDKYIDQLALNYLASINASLTDNAADTNKIIAIVDLEGYNYEQLSSGPTLRYYLKKFTAFSKIMAKYAKHWFVINTNFFAEAGINLMRPVLGEAMTRAEIYGTNKAKWQPLLLQKVQKNLLPEWYGGSKNFAPSKFLSKEKELADWKPPENFPKDYAYYWSGKDDEGRPLWIAELGKWNARNIVESGKDYMEKFDTYIDTIVINFGRSLNWKNTTDNSSYPQIILILDVEGFDYFQFASVPTVQYVIKKFAYLAPVLNKYVHHGYVLNST
;
A
#
# COMPACT_ATOMS: atom_id res chain seq x y z
N MET A 1 -26.11 -2.40 4.41
CA MET A 1 -25.71 -3.76 4.83
C MET A 1 -24.40 -3.66 5.59
N THR A 2 -24.29 -4.34 6.72
CA THR A 2 -23.20 -4.29 7.72
C THR A 2 -22.16 -5.40 7.53
N TRP A 3 -21.82 -5.75 6.28
CA TRP A 3 -20.72 -6.68 6.03
C TRP A 3 -19.39 -5.93 6.11
N SER A 4 -18.50 -6.37 7.00
CA SER A 4 -17.12 -5.89 7.09
C SER A 4 -16.19 -6.94 6.52
N ALA A 5 -15.31 -6.54 5.63
CA ALA A 5 -14.34 -7.45 5.04
C ALA A 5 -13.34 -7.95 6.08
N PRO A 6 -12.91 -9.23 5.99
CA PRO A 6 -11.80 -9.75 6.77
C PRO A 6 -10.53 -8.87 6.64
N GLU A 7 -9.73 -8.80 7.69
CA GLU A 7 -8.48 -8.00 7.69
C GLU A 7 -7.51 -8.46 6.60
N THR A 8 -7.48 -9.76 6.30
CA THR A 8 -6.69 -10.32 5.21
C THR A 8 -7.03 -9.69 3.86
N ILE A 9 -8.28 -9.32 3.61
CA ILE A 9 -8.68 -8.63 2.38
C ILE A 9 -8.39 -7.14 2.47
N ARG A 10 -8.79 -6.48 3.57
CA ARG A 10 -8.59 -5.02 3.73
C ARG A 10 -7.13 -4.62 3.59
N SER A 11 -6.22 -5.45 4.12
CA SER A 11 -4.77 -5.22 4.07
C SER A 11 -4.14 -5.54 2.71
N ASN A 12 -4.80 -6.33 1.84
CA ASN A 12 -4.31 -6.68 0.50
C ASN A 12 -4.90 -5.78 -0.61
N PHE A 13 -6.08 -5.21 -0.39
CA PHE A 13 -6.84 -4.49 -1.42
C PHE A 13 -7.10 -3.03 -1.02
N THR A 14 -6.02 -2.28 -0.79
CA THR A 14 -6.12 -0.93 -0.23
C THR A 14 -6.67 0.09 -1.25
N TYR A 15 -7.63 0.89 -0.78
CA TYR A 15 -8.18 2.06 -1.45
C TYR A 15 -8.59 3.13 -0.44
N TYR A 16 -8.76 4.37 -0.91
CA TYR A 16 -9.03 5.53 -0.08
C TYR A 16 -10.08 6.42 -0.73
N PHE A 17 -11.09 6.81 0.05
CA PHE A 17 -11.93 7.94 -0.29
C PHE A 17 -11.24 9.23 0.15
N CYS A 18 -10.97 10.10 -0.81
CA CYS A 18 -10.18 11.31 -0.64
C CYS A 18 -11.03 12.55 -0.35
N GLY A 19 -12.35 12.43 -0.35
CA GLY A 19 -13.28 13.54 -0.13
C GLY A 19 -13.83 14.05 -1.46
N TYR A 20 -14.33 15.27 -1.44
CA TYR A 20 -14.91 15.94 -2.59
C TYR A 20 -14.03 17.12 -2.99
N ASP A 21 -13.83 17.33 -4.29
CA ASP A 21 -13.23 18.57 -4.81
C ASP A 21 -14.19 19.76 -4.69
N ASP A 22 -13.72 20.96 -5.08
CA ASP A 22 -14.48 22.21 -4.98
C ASP A 22 -15.75 22.19 -5.86
N GLU A 23 -15.80 21.29 -6.84
CA GLU A 23 -16.95 21.07 -7.70
C GLU A 23 -17.88 19.96 -7.17
N GLY A 24 -17.61 19.42 -5.97
CA GLY A 24 -18.36 18.32 -5.40
C GLY A 24 -18.05 16.97 -6.03
N THR A 25 -16.97 16.83 -6.81
CA THR A 25 -16.58 15.56 -7.44
C THR A 25 -15.89 14.66 -6.43
N ALA A 26 -16.36 13.42 -6.27
CA ALA A 26 -15.74 12.46 -5.35
C ALA A 26 -14.37 12.02 -5.86
N VAL A 27 -13.34 12.14 -5.01
CA VAL A 27 -11.96 11.73 -5.31
C VAL A 27 -11.65 10.41 -4.63
N TRP A 28 -11.08 9.47 -5.38
CA TRP A 28 -10.72 8.14 -4.89
C TRP A 28 -9.35 7.71 -5.37
N VAL A 29 -8.64 6.97 -4.53
CA VAL A 29 -7.33 6.38 -4.83
C VAL A 29 -7.37 4.89 -4.56
N SER A 30 -6.80 4.07 -5.43
CA SER A 30 -6.70 2.63 -5.23
C SER A 30 -5.35 2.07 -5.73
N GLU A 31 -4.71 1.23 -4.91
CA GLU A 31 -3.32 0.77 -5.10
C GLU A 31 -3.26 -0.61 -5.77
N TRP A 32 -3.80 -0.72 -6.98
CA TRP A 32 -3.98 -2.01 -7.67
C TRP A 32 -2.67 -2.74 -7.96
N GLY A 33 -1.56 -2.01 -8.12
CA GLY A 33 -0.24 -2.62 -8.32
C GLY A 33 0.17 -3.56 -7.18
N ARG A 34 -0.34 -3.35 -5.97
CA ARG A 34 -0.01 -4.13 -4.77
C ARG A 34 -1.06 -5.19 -4.45
N TRP A 35 -2.16 -5.25 -5.19
CA TRP A 35 -3.25 -6.18 -4.93
C TRP A 35 -2.89 -7.61 -5.34
N ASN A 36 -2.93 -8.53 -4.38
CA ASN A 36 -2.69 -9.95 -4.63
C ASN A 36 -4.00 -10.70 -4.96
N VAL A 37 -4.65 -10.33 -6.06
CA VAL A 37 -5.89 -10.97 -6.53
C VAL A 37 -5.72 -12.48 -6.73
N ARG A 38 -4.56 -12.88 -7.27
CA ARG A 38 -4.27 -14.27 -7.62
C ARG A 38 -4.33 -15.20 -6.41
N ALA A 39 -3.73 -14.83 -5.28
CA ALA A 39 -3.72 -15.67 -4.08
C ALA A 39 -5.14 -16.06 -3.62
N PHE A 40 -6.08 -15.11 -3.65
CA PHE A 40 -7.47 -15.35 -3.25
C PHE A 40 -8.24 -16.20 -4.28
N ILE A 41 -7.90 -16.08 -5.56
CA ILE A 41 -8.47 -16.94 -6.61
C ILE A 41 -7.97 -18.36 -6.50
N GLU A 42 -6.67 -18.55 -6.25
CA GLU A 42 -6.05 -19.87 -6.09
C GLU A 42 -6.50 -20.56 -4.80
N GLU A 43 -6.67 -19.81 -3.71
CA GLU A 43 -7.27 -20.33 -2.48
C GLU A 43 -8.73 -20.75 -2.68
N GLY A 44 -9.49 -20.01 -3.50
CA GLY A 44 -10.87 -20.33 -3.83
C GLY A 44 -11.82 -20.21 -2.64
N GLY A 45 -12.93 -20.96 -2.68
CA GLY A 45 -13.84 -21.11 -1.55
C GLY A 45 -14.31 -19.79 -0.93
N GLU A 46 -14.11 -19.65 0.38
CA GLU A 46 -14.52 -18.47 1.15
C GLU A 46 -13.63 -17.24 0.89
N ALA A 47 -12.35 -17.45 0.59
CA ALA A 47 -11.43 -16.35 0.24
C ALA A 47 -11.87 -15.65 -1.05
N LEU A 48 -12.20 -16.42 -2.10
CA LEU A 48 -12.71 -15.87 -3.34
C LEU A 48 -14.07 -15.17 -3.16
N LYS A 49 -14.99 -15.75 -2.37
CA LYS A 49 -16.29 -15.11 -2.07
C LYS A 49 -16.12 -13.78 -1.34
N ASN A 50 -15.20 -13.71 -0.38
CA ASN A 50 -14.95 -12.48 0.35
C ASN A 50 -14.26 -11.44 -0.53
N LEU A 51 -13.35 -11.85 -1.42
CA LEU A 51 -12.77 -10.97 -2.43
C LEU A 51 -13.87 -10.40 -3.34
N ASP A 52 -14.76 -11.25 -3.85
CA ASP A 52 -15.88 -10.83 -4.69
C ASP A 52 -16.75 -9.77 -4.00
N LYS A 53 -17.17 -10.03 -2.76
CA LYS A 53 -17.95 -9.08 -1.94
C LYS A 53 -17.21 -7.77 -1.72
N TYR A 54 -15.90 -7.82 -1.48
CA TYR A 54 -15.11 -6.62 -1.23
C TYR A 54 -14.96 -5.73 -2.46
N ILE A 55 -14.71 -6.31 -3.63
CA ILE A 55 -14.66 -5.58 -4.89
C ILE A 55 -16.04 -5.00 -5.23
N ASP A 56 -17.12 -5.73 -4.98
CA ASP A 56 -18.48 -5.24 -5.20
C ASP A 56 -18.81 -4.11 -4.21
N GLN A 57 -18.37 -4.20 -2.96
CA GLN A 57 -18.50 -3.13 -1.96
C GLN A 57 -17.73 -1.86 -2.38
N LEU A 58 -16.52 -2.00 -2.92
CA LEU A 58 -15.78 -0.87 -3.49
C LEU A 58 -16.57 -0.21 -4.63
N ALA A 59 -17.13 -0.97 -5.56
CA ALA A 59 -17.99 -0.44 -6.62
C ALA A 59 -19.23 0.30 -6.08
N LEU A 60 -19.87 -0.24 -5.04
CA LEU A 60 -21.00 0.40 -4.37
C LEU A 60 -20.59 1.68 -3.64
N ASN A 61 -19.41 1.71 -3.02
CA ASN A 61 -18.89 2.90 -2.36
C ASN A 61 -18.61 4.04 -3.35
N TYR A 62 -18.09 3.73 -4.53
CA TYR A 62 -17.99 4.70 -5.63
C TYR A 62 -19.36 5.31 -5.94
N LEU A 63 -20.35 4.47 -6.22
CA LEU A 63 -21.72 4.91 -6.55
C LEU A 63 -22.38 5.69 -5.41
N ALA A 64 -22.17 5.28 -4.16
CA ALA A 64 -22.69 5.99 -2.99
C ALA A 64 -22.06 7.38 -2.86
N SER A 65 -20.75 7.52 -3.10
CA SER A 65 -20.08 8.83 -3.06
C SER A 65 -20.58 9.78 -4.15
N ILE A 66 -20.88 9.26 -5.36
CA ILE A 66 -21.50 10.01 -6.46
C ILE A 66 -22.91 10.45 -6.07
N ASN A 67 -23.70 9.57 -5.46
CA ASN A 67 -25.06 9.94 -5.07
C ASN A 67 -25.07 10.94 -3.91
N ALA A 68 -24.05 10.93 -3.05
CA ALA A 68 -23.95 11.87 -1.93
C ALA A 68 -23.51 13.28 -2.37
N SER A 69 -22.82 13.43 -3.50
CA SER A 69 -22.52 14.76 -4.07
C SER A 69 -23.73 15.46 -4.70
N LEU A 70 -24.90 14.81 -4.76
CA LEU A 70 -26.15 15.36 -5.29
C LEU A 70 -26.85 16.39 -4.38
N THR A 71 -26.23 16.78 -3.27
CA THR A 71 -26.80 17.83 -2.40
C THR A 71 -26.45 19.20 -3.00
N ASP A 72 -27.47 19.86 -3.55
CA ASP A 72 -27.49 21.21 -4.16
C ASP A 72 -27.10 21.35 -5.66
N ASN A 73 -28.06 20.99 -6.52
CA ASN A 73 -28.43 21.73 -7.76
C ASN A 73 -27.41 21.93 -8.91
N ALA A 74 -26.39 21.10 -9.09
CA ALA A 74 -25.58 21.14 -10.32
C ALA A 74 -25.55 19.77 -11.05
N ALA A 75 -26.07 19.72 -12.28
CA ALA A 75 -26.16 18.52 -13.11
C ALA A 75 -24.80 17.85 -13.42
N ASP A 76 -23.67 18.54 -13.15
CA ASP A 76 -22.30 18.06 -13.35
C ASP A 76 -21.64 17.43 -12.10
N THR A 77 -22.29 17.45 -10.93
CA THR A 77 -21.76 16.88 -9.66
C THR A 77 -21.76 15.35 -9.59
N ASN A 78 -22.34 14.68 -10.60
CA ASN A 78 -22.46 13.22 -10.68
C ASN A 78 -21.21 12.53 -11.21
N LYS A 79 -20.03 12.96 -10.74
CA LYS A 79 -18.77 12.47 -11.29
C LYS A 79 -17.81 12.00 -10.20
N ILE A 80 -16.80 11.26 -10.65
CA ILE A 80 -15.67 10.83 -9.82
C ILE A 80 -14.35 11.18 -10.49
N ILE A 81 -13.36 11.43 -9.66
CA ILE A 81 -11.96 11.35 -10.04
C ILE A 81 -11.40 10.07 -9.43
N ALA A 82 -11.05 9.10 -10.28
CA ALA A 82 -10.48 7.83 -9.87
C ALA A 82 -8.99 7.81 -10.17
N ILE A 83 -8.16 7.51 -9.17
CA ILE A 83 -6.72 7.35 -9.30
C ILE A 83 -6.37 5.89 -9.03
N VAL A 84 -5.81 5.24 -10.03
CA VAL A 84 -5.35 3.86 -9.96
C VAL A 84 -3.83 3.86 -10.00
N ASP A 85 -3.20 3.41 -8.92
CA ASP A 85 -1.76 3.26 -8.83
C ASP A 85 -1.35 1.81 -9.13
N LEU A 86 -0.54 1.65 -10.17
CA LEU A 86 0.00 0.37 -10.62
C LEU A 86 1.45 0.14 -10.17
N GLU A 87 1.95 0.90 -9.20
CA GLU A 87 3.25 0.64 -8.57
C GLU A 87 3.29 -0.77 -7.95
N GLY A 88 4.31 -1.54 -8.31
CA GLY A 88 4.46 -2.94 -7.87
C GLY A 88 3.76 -3.96 -8.77
N TYR A 89 3.02 -3.52 -9.79
CA TYR A 89 2.35 -4.42 -10.71
C TYR A 89 3.36 -5.33 -11.44
N ASN A 90 3.08 -6.62 -11.56
CA ASN A 90 4.06 -7.59 -12.06
C ASN A 90 3.44 -8.71 -12.88
N TYR A 91 4.28 -9.58 -13.46
CA TYR A 91 3.84 -10.65 -14.35
C TYR A 91 2.90 -11.65 -13.66
N GLU A 92 3.03 -11.89 -12.35
CA GLU A 92 2.23 -12.89 -11.64
C GLU A 92 0.74 -12.53 -11.62
N GLN A 93 0.44 -11.23 -11.66
CA GLN A 93 -0.93 -10.72 -11.75
C GLN A 93 -1.55 -10.97 -13.13
N LEU A 94 -0.77 -11.24 -14.18
CA LEU A 94 -1.25 -11.54 -15.53
C LEU A 94 -1.07 -13.00 -15.96
N SER A 95 -0.20 -13.76 -15.30
CA SER A 95 0.23 -15.08 -15.76
C SER A 95 -0.78 -16.21 -15.52
N SER A 96 -1.84 -15.97 -14.76
CA SER A 96 -2.83 -16.97 -14.38
C SER A 96 -4.12 -16.81 -15.20
N GLY A 97 -4.48 -17.82 -16.00
CA GLY A 97 -5.71 -17.84 -16.78
C GLY A 97 -6.99 -17.61 -15.95
N PRO A 98 -7.16 -18.25 -14.78
CA PRO A 98 -8.24 -17.93 -13.84
C PRO A 98 -8.25 -16.46 -13.39
N THR A 99 -7.07 -15.91 -13.07
CA THR A 99 -6.93 -14.51 -12.64
C THR A 99 -7.31 -13.55 -13.76
N LEU A 100 -6.88 -13.82 -14.99
CA LEU A 100 -7.26 -13.03 -16.15
C LEU A 100 -8.76 -13.05 -16.41
N ARG A 101 -9.41 -14.22 -16.31
CA ARG A 101 -10.88 -14.32 -16.46
C ARG A 101 -11.61 -13.54 -15.39
N TYR A 102 -11.11 -13.57 -14.14
CA TYR A 102 -11.67 -12.79 -13.05
C TYR A 102 -11.54 -11.28 -13.33
N TYR A 103 -10.37 -10.81 -13.76
CA TYR A 103 -10.17 -9.43 -14.17
C TYR A 103 -11.09 -9.01 -15.32
N LEU A 104 -11.21 -9.81 -16.38
CA LEU A 104 -12.13 -9.55 -17.50
C LEU A 104 -13.57 -9.36 -17.01
N LYS A 105 -14.05 -10.24 -16.11
CA LYS A 105 -15.38 -10.11 -15.52
C LYS A 105 -15.54 -8.83 -14.71
N LYS A 106 -14.62 -8.55 -13.76
CA LYS A 106 -14.75 -7.40 -12.85
C LYS A 106 -14.53 -6.07 -13.56
N PHE A 107 -13.58 -6.00 -14.50
CA PHE A 107 -13.34 -4.78 -15.27
C PHE A 107 -14.46 -4.46 -16.25
N THR A 108 -15.23 -5.44 -16.72
CA THR A 108 -16.46 -5.17 -17.50
C THR A 108 -17.53 -4.44 -16.67
N ALA A 109 -17.66 -4.75 -15.38
CA ALA A 109 -18.59 -4.04 -14.51
C ALA A 109 -18.05 -2.65 -14.14
N PHE A 110 -16.76 -2.57 -13.79
CA PHE A 110 -16.09 -1.33 -13.46
C PHE A 110 -16.06 -0.34 -14.64
N SER A 111 -15.87 -0.82 -15.88
CA SER A 111 -15.83 0.02 -17.08
C SER A 111 -17.14 0.76 -17.30
N LYS A 112 -18.28 0.15 -16.99
CA LYS A 112 -19.59 0.82 -17.07
C LYS A 112 -19.70 2.00 -16.10
N ILE A 113 -19.14 1.85 -14.88
CA ILE A 113 -19.10 2.93 -13.89
C ILE A 113 -18.18 4.05 -14.40
N MET A 114 -16.96 3.71 -14.84
CA MET A 114 -16.00 4.71 -15.32
C MET A 114 -16.49 5.45 -16.57
N ALA A 115 -17.05 4.74 -17.56
CA ALA A 115 -17.57 5.34 -18.79
C ALA A 115 -18.66 6.38 -18.50
N LYS A 116 -19.53 6.12 -17.51
CA LYS A 116 -20.63 7.00 -17.16
C LYS A 116 -20.23 8.15 -16.23
N TYR A 117 -19.44 7.84 -15.20
CA TYR A 117 -19.23 8.74 -14.06
C TYR A 117 -17.81 9.31 -13.95
N ALA A 118 -16.80 8.79 -14.64
CA ALA A 118 -15.46 9.38 -14.51
C ALA A 118 -15.40 10.78 -15.13
N LYS A 119 -14.99 11.78 -14.33
CA LYS A 119 -14.51 13.08 -14.80
C LYS A 119 -13.06 12.93 -15.26
N HIS A 120 -12.23 12.33 -14.41
CA HIS A 120 -10.86 11.91 -14.72
C HIS A 120 -10.61 10.50 -14.19
N TRP A 121 -9.97 9.66 -15.00
CA TRP A 121 -9.47 8.36 -14.57
C TRP A 121 -7.96 8.29 -14.76
N PHE A 122 -7.20 8.56 -13.70
CA PHE A 122 -5.75 8.50 -13.72
C PHE A 122 -5.29 7.06 -13.53
N VAL A 123 -4.39 6.59 -14.39
CA VAL A 123 -3.68 5.33 -14.22
C VAL A 123 -2.19 5.66 -14.19
N ILE A 124 -1.58 5.60 -13.02
CA ILE A 124 -0.20 6.05 -12.77
C ILE A 124 0.71 4.89 -12.40
N ASN A 125 2.02 5.13 -12.49
CA ASN A 125 3.05 4.13 -12.23
C ASN A 125 2.93 2.88 -13.11
N THR A 126 2.48 3.06 -14.35
CA THR A 126 2.35 1.99 -15.33
C THR A 126 3.74 1.54 -15.78
N ASN A 127 4.18 0.35 -15.36
CA ASN A 127 5.38 -0.31 -15.88
C ASN A 127 5.04 -1.20 -17.09
N PHE A 128 6.05 -1.87 -17.66
CA PHE A 128 5.87 -2.74 -18.82
C PHE A 128 4.75 -3.81 -18.65
N PHE A 129 4.65 -4.45 -17.48
CA PHE A 129 3.61 -5.45 -17.23
C PHE A 129 2.23 -4.82 -17.08
N ALA A 130 2.14 -3.66 -16.44
CA ALA A 130 0.90 -2.90 -16.34
C ALA A 130 0.40 -2.47 -17.71
N GLU A 131 1.28 -2.00 -18.61
CA GLU A 131 0.92 -1.65 -19.99
C GLU A 131 0.38 -2.87 -20.76
N ALA A 132 1.06 -4.02 -20.64
CA ALA A 132 0.59 -5.28 -21.23
C ALA A 132 -0.80 -5.66 -20.71
N GLY A 133 -1.02 -5.54 -19.40
CA GLY A 133 -2.31 -5.78 -18.76
C GLY A 133 -3.41 -4.84 -19.30
N ILE A 134 -3.16 -3.54 -19.35
CA ILE A 134 -4.11 -2.56 -19.88
C ILE A 134 -4.46 -2.88 -21.34
N ASN A 135 -3.50 -3.24 -22.17
CA ASN A 135 -3.74 -3.58 -23.56
C ASN A 135 -4.60 -4.85 -23.71
N LEU A 136 -4.37 -5.85 -22.86
CA LEU A 136 -5.21 -7.05 -22.81
C LEU A 136 -6.64 -6.76 -22.35
N MET A 137 -6.80 -5.80 -21.42
CA MET A 137 -8.08 -5.40 -20.87
C MET A 137 -8.83 -4.38 -21.73
N ARG A 138 -8.15 -3.71 -22.67
CA ARG A 138 -8.70 -2.64 -23.52
C ARG A 138 -10.04 -3.00 -24.19
N PRO A 139 -10.26 -4.21 -24.75
CA PRO A 139 -11.53 -4.56 -25.38
C PRO A 139 -12.74 -4.52 -24.44
N VAL A 140 -12.57 -4.83 -23.15
CA VAL A 140 -13.67 -4.79 -22.17
C VAL A 140 -13.80 -3.44 -21.46
N LEU A 141 -12.72 -2.66 -21.42
CA LEU A 141 -12.74 -1.31 -20.87
C LEU A 141 -13.46 -0.33 -21.82
N GLY A 142 -13.35 -0.53 -23.13
CA GLY A 142 -14.17 0.16 -24.13
C GLY A 142 -14.18 1.69 -23.97
N GLU A 143 -15.38 2.27 -23.90
CA GLU A 143 -15.59 3.72 -23.76
C GLU A 143 -14.90 4.32 -22.52
N ALA A 144 -14.74 3.55 -21.43
CA ALA A 144 -14.07 4.04 -20.22
C ALA A 144 -12.63 4.49 -20.50
N MET A 145 -11.96 3.86 -21.46
CA MET A 145 -10.59 4.23 -21.85
C MET A 145 -10.47 5.63 -22.43
N THR A 146 -11.56 6.21 -22.96
CA THR A 146 -11.54 7.59 -23.48
C THR A 146 -11.37 8.63 -22.37
N ARG A 147 -11.66 8.24 -21.11
CA ARG A 147 -11.52 9.06 -19.90
C ARG A 147 -10.23 8.74 -19.14
N ALA A 148 -9.46 7.76 -19.59
CA ALA A 148 -8.26 7.29 -18.93
C ALA A 148 -7.05 8.15 -19.32
N GLU A 149 -6.39 8.73 -18.32
CA GLU A 149 -5.11 9.43 -18.45
C GLU A 149 -4.02 8.49 -17.90
N ILE A 150 -3.31 7.80 -18.80
CA ILE A 150 -2.35 6.75 -18.46
C ILE A 150 -0.93 7.32 -18.47
N TYR A 151 -0.22 7.13 -17.36
CA TYR A 151 1.15 7.59 -17.19
C TYR A 151 2.07 6.45 -16.72
N GLY A 152 3.32 6.51 -17.17
CA GLY A 152 4.37 5.59 -16.76
C GLY A 152 4.86 5.83 -15.32
N THR A 153 6.02 5.29 -14.99
CA THR A 153 6.63 5.34 -13.64
C THR A 153 7.29 6.67 -13.27
N ASN A 154 7.42 7.61 -14.22
CA ASN A 154 8.09 8.88 -13.96
C ASN A 154 7.17 9.85 -13.20
N LYS A 155 7.32 9.89 -11.87
CA LYS A 155 6.59 10.77 -10.95
C LYS A 155 6.69 12.26 -11.30
N ALA A 156 7.85 12.73 -11.74
CA ALA A 156 8.01 14.13 -12.14
C ALA A 156 7.15 14.51 -13.37
N LYS A 157 6.72 13.53 -14.17
CA LYS A 157 5.82 13.76 -15.31
C LYS A 157 4.34 13.71 -14.91
N TRP A 158 3.92 12.70 -14.16
CA TRP A 158 2.50 12.51 -13.86
C TRP A 158 2.01 13.34 -12.67
N GLN A 159 2.85 13.60 -11.68
CA GLN A 159 2.43 14.31 -10.46
C GLN A 159 1.94 15.74 -10.73
N PRO A 160 2.63 16.58 -11.54
CA PRO A 160 2.13 17.92 -11.82
C PRO A 160 0.77 17.91 -12.54
N LEU A 161 0.54 16.95 -13.43
CA LEU A 161 -0.73 16.80 -14.16
C LEU A 161 -1.87 16.35 -13.24
N LEU A 162 -1.58 15.46 -12.30
CA LEU A 162 -2.53 15.06 -11.26
C LEU A 162 -2.92 16.25 -10.38
N LEU A 163 -1.93 17.02 -9.92
CA LEU A 163 -2.13 18.20 -9.06
C LEU A 163 -2.79 19.39 -9.77
N GLN A 164 -2.78 19.41 -11.10
CA GLN A 164 -3.54 20.39 -11.88
C GLN A 164 -5.04 20.13 -11.81
N LYS A 165 -5.45 18.86 -11.63
CA LYS A 165 -6.85 18.41 -11.71
C LYS A 165 -7.43 18.01 -10.37
N VAL A 166 -6.58 17.80 -9.36
CA VAL A 166 -6.97 17.38 -8.01
C VAL A 166 -6.24 18.22 -6.99
N GLN A 167 -6.98 18.74 -6.01
CA GLN A 167 -6.43 19.61 -4.97
C GLN A 167 -5.45 18.84 -4.08
N LYS A 168 -4.38 19.53 -3.67
CA LYS A 168 -3.33 18.95 -2.80
C LYS A 168 -3.88 18.40 -1.49
N ASN A 169 -4.78 19.12 -0.82
CA ASN A 169 -5.37 18.72 0.47
C ASN A 169 -6.29 17.49 0.39
N LEU A 170 -6.66 17.02 -0.81
CA LEU A 170 -7.40 15.78 -1.01
C LEU A 170 -6.47 14.59 -1.26
N LEU A 171 -5.25 14.83 -1.74
CA LEU A 171 -4.35 13.75 -2.12
C LEU A 171 -3.40 13.36 -0.99
N PRO A 172 -3.11 12.05 -0.85
CA PRO A 172 -1.98 11.61 -0.04
C PRO A 172 -0.67 12.26 -0.49
N GLU A 173 0.24 12.46 0.45
CA GLU A 173 1.53 13.11 0.19
C GLU A 173 2.41 12.36 -0.79
N TRP A 174 2.32 11.02 -0.82
CA TRP A 174 3.08 10.22 -1.76
C TRP A 174 2.62 10.41 -3.22
N TYR A 175 1.46 11.04 -3.45
CA TYR A 175 1.02 11.55 -4.75
C TYR A 175 1.23 13.06 -4.92
N GLY A 176 1.95 13.71 -4.01
CA GLY A 176 2.23 15.15 -4.05
C GLY A 176 1.19 16.04 -3.37
N GLY A 177 0.24 15.46 -2.65
CA GLY A 177 -0.75 16.20 -1.86
C GLY A 177 -0.27 16.56 -0.46
N SER A 178 -1.21 16.94 0.39
CA SER A 178 -1.02 17.29 1.80
C SER A 178 -2.03 16.61 2.73
N LYS A 179 -2.84 15.67 2.20
CA LYS A 179 -3.76 14.90 3.04
C LYS A 179 -2.98 13.88 3.85
N ASN A 180 -3.06 14.02 5.17
CA ASN A 180 -2.51 13.03 6.09
C ASN A 180 -3.40 11.79 6.11
N PHE A 181 -3.19 10.92 5.12
CA PHE A 181 -3.63 9.54 5.22
C PHE A 181 -2.63 8.82 6.10
N ALA A 182 -3.01 8.54 7.34
CA ALA A 182 -2.36 7.47 8.04
C ALA A 182 -2.55 6.19 7.20
N PRO A 183 -1.48 5.49 6.78
CA PRO A 183 -1.62 4.27 6.02
C PRO A 183 -2.44 3.32 6.88
N SER A 184 -3.64 3.01 6.39
CA SER A 184 -4.71 2.33 7.14
C SER A 184 -4.22 1.00 7.75
N LYS A 185 -3.24 0.36 7.11
CA LYS A 185 -2.58 -0.88 7.54
C LYS A 185 -1.87 -0.79 8.89
N PHE A 186 -1.40 0.40 9.30
CA PHE A 186 -0.66 0.55 10.57
C PHE A 186 -1.55 0.99 11.73
N LEU A 187 -2.62 1.75 11.46
CA LEU A 187 -3.57 2.17 12.51
C LEU A 187 -4.59 1.08 12.87
N SER A 188 -5.01 0.23 11.92
CA SER A 188 -5.89 -0.92 12.23
C SER A 188 -5.16 -1.92 13.12
N LYS A 189 -3.89 -2.22 12.80
CA LYS A 189 -3.03 -3.13 13.57
C LYS A 189 -2.65 -2.59 14.94
N GLU A 190 -2.61 -1.27 15.17
CA GLU A 190 -2.26 -0.74 16.50
C GLU A 190 -3.21 -1.25 17.59
N LYS A 191 -4.51 -1.37 17.30
CA LYS A 191 -5.49 -1.91 18.25
C LYS A 191 -5.38 -3.42 18.42
N GLU A 192 -5.07 -4.15 17.35
CA GLU A 192 -4.91 -5.61 17.36
C GLU A 192 -3.60 -6.05 18.04
N LEU A 193 -2.57 -5.21 17.99
CA LEU A 193 -1.24 -5.47 18.55
C LEU A 193 -1.04 -4.89 19.95
N ALA A 194 -2.06 -4.24 20.53
CA ALA A 194 -1.96 -3.64 21.85
C ALA A 194 -1.60 -4.67 22.94
N ASP A 195 -2.13 -5.89 22.81
CA ASP A 195 -1.93 -6.98 23.77
C ASP A 195 -0.98 -8.08 23.25
N TRP A 196 -0.53 -8.00 22.00
CA TRP A 196 0.33 -9.01 21.41
C TRP A 196 1.75 -8.90 21.96
N LYS A 197 2.31 -10.04 22.40
CA LYS A 197 3.69 -10.14 22.86
C LYS A 197 4.49 -11.02 21.92
N PRO A 198 5.69 -10.59 21.48
CA PRO A 198 6.53 -11.44 20.67
C PRO A 198 7.00 -12.67 21.46
N PRO A 199 7.29 -13.79 20.77
CA PRO A 199 8.03 -14.89 21.37
C PRO A 199 9.31 -14.39 22.06
N GLU A 200 9.67 -14.98 23.19
CA GLU A 200 10.78 -14.50 24.04
C GLU A 200 12.11 -14.39 23.30
N ASN A 201 12.33 -15.24 22.31
CA ASN A 201 13.55 -15.24 21.53
C ASN A 201 13.60 -14.10 20.49
N PHE A 202 12.47 -13.52 20.08
CA PHE A 202 12.48 -12.52 19.00
C PHE A 202 13.19 -11.21 19.35
N PRO A 203 12.95 -10.58 20.52
CA PRO A 203 13.71 -9.39 20.91
C PRO A 203 15.21 -9.64 21.03
N LYS A 204 15.61 -10.88 21.27
CA LYS A 204 17.03 -11.29 21.38
C LYS A 204 17.65 -11.58 20.01
N ASP A 205 16.98 -12.38 19.21
CA ASP A 205 17.48 -12.88 17.92
C ASP A 205 17.32 -11.85 16.79
N TYR A 206 16.36 -10.94 16.95
CA TYR A 206 15.99 -9.90 16.00
C TYR A 206 15.92 -8.55 16.70
N ALA A 207 17.01 -8.22 17.38
CA ALA A 207 17.12 -7.04 18.22
C ALA A 207 17.02 -5.75 17.39
N TYR A 208 16.25 -4.82 17.92
CA TYR A 208 16.18 -3.43 17.50
C TYR A 208 15.93 -2.58 18.74
N TYR A 209 16.43 -1.35 18.77
CA TYR A 209 16.21 -0.46 19.91
C TYR A 209 16.33 1.01 19.54
N TRP A 210 15.70 1.83 20.37
CA TRP A 210 15.82 3.28 20.34
C TRP A 210 17.04 3.69 21.15
N SER A 211 17.95 4.44 20.53
CA SER A 211 19.23 4.82 21.14
C SER A 211 19.31 6.30 21.52
N GLY A 212 18.22 7.05 21.38
CA GLY A 212 18.17 8.48 21.73
C GLY A 212 17.68 9.36 20.58
N LYS A 213 18.17 10.59 20.54
CA LYS A 213 17.91 11.56 19.49
C LYS A 213 19.23 12.16 18.99
N ASP A 214 19.27 12.57 17.72
CA ASP A 214 20.37 13.40 17.20
C ASP A 214 20.28 14.85 17.73
N ASP A 215 21.26 15.68 17.37
CA ASP A 215 21.33 17.09 17.78
C ASP A 215 20.13 17.93 17.25
N GLU A 216 19.43 17.43 16.24
CA GLU A 216 18.22 18.04 15.67
C GLU A 216 16.92 17.46 16.28
N GLY A 217 17.04 16.58 17.27
CA GLY A 217 15.92 15.97 17.98
C GLY A 217 15.25 14.79 17.24
N ARG A 218 15.84 14.30 16.15
CA ARG A 218 15.36 13.15 15.38
C ARG A 218 15.63 11.85 16.13
N PRO A 219 14.65 10.94 16.28
CA PRO A 219 14.88 9.66 16.95
C PRO A 219 15.93 8.81 16.22
N LEU A 220 16.86 8.25 17.00
CA LEU A 220 17.87 7.31 16.53
C LEU A 220 17.42 5.88 16.82
N TRP A 221 17.37 5.07 15.78
CA TRP A 221 17.00 3.66 15.86
C TRP A 221 18.11 2.78 15.30
N ILE A 222 18.40 1.69 16.01
CA ILE A 222 19.44 0.72 15.66
C ILE A 222 18.79 -0.64 15.46
N ALA A 223 19.11 -1.31 14.35
CA ALA A 223 18.74 -2.69 14.08
C ALA A 223 20.01 -3.53 13.89
N GLU A 224 20.16 -4.59 14.68
CA GLU A 224 21.33 -5.48 14.66
C GLU A 224 21.19 -6.54 13.56
N LEU A 225 21.05 -6.09 12.31
CA LEU A 225 20.77 -6.95 11.15
C LEU A 225 21.80 -8.08 10.97
N GLY A 226 23.05 -7.89 11.35
CA GLY A 226 24.08 -8.93 11.23
C GLY A 226 23.79 -10.17 12.09
N LYS A 227 23.00 -10.02 13.16
CA LYS A 227 22.59 -11.15 14.02
C LYS A 227 21.29 -11.80 13.55
N TRP A 228 20.58 -11.19 12.61
CA TRP A 228 19.27 -11.66 12.18
C TRP A 228 19.39 -12.87 11.25
N ASN A 229 18.96 -14.03 11.73
CA ASN A 229 18.93 -15.24 10.92
C ASN A 229 17.59 -15.37 10.17
N ALA A 230 17.53 -14.78 8.96
CA ALA A 230 16.34 -14.83 8.12
C ALA A 230 16.01 -16.26 7.63
N ARG A 231 17.03 -17.09 7.45
CA ARG A 231 16.88 -18.49 7.08
C ARG A 231 16.12 -19.28 8.15
N ASN A 232 16.48 -19.10 9.42
CA ASN A 232 15.77 -19.71 10.54
C ASN A 232 14.28 -19.34 10.55
N ILE A 233 13.92 -18.11 10.16
CA ILE A 233 12.51 -17.67 10.06
C ILE A 233 11.75 -18.53 9.05
N VAL A 234 12.36 -18.75 7.87
CA VAL A 234 11.73 -19.50 6.77
C VAL A 234 11.71 -21.00 7.06
N GLU A 235 12.81 -21.56 7.57
CA GLU A 235 12.92 -23.01 7.84
C GLU A 235 12.09 -23.46 9.04
N SER A 236 11.81 -22.56 10.00
CA SER A 236 10.90 -22.83 11.13
C SER A 236 9.44 -22.95 10.72
N GLY A 237 9.11 -22.67 9.46
CA GLY A 237 7.79 -22.87 8.88
C GLY A 237 6.84 -21.68 9.02
N LYS A 238 5.66 -21.83 8.43
CA LYS A 238 4.71 -20.73 8.17
C LYS A 238 4.24 -20.00 9.45
N ASP A 239 3.96 -20.73 10.53
CA ASP A 239 3.52 -20.13 11.80
C ASP A 239 4.61 -19.21 12.40
N TYR A 240 5.87 -19.63 12.34
CA TYR A 240 6.99 -18.82 12.81
C TYR A 240 7.18 -17.57 11.94
N MET A 241 7.04 -17.71 10.62
CA MET A 241 7.06 -16.58 9.68
C MET A 241 5.94 -15.57 9.97
N GLU A 242 4.72 -16.03 10.22
CA GLU A 242 3.58 -15.14 10.52
C GLU A 242 3.77 -14.39 11.85
N LYS A 243 4.34 -15.05 12.86
CA LYS A 243 4.74 -14.39 14.11
C LYS A 243 5.82 -13.34 13.87
N PHE A 244 6.83 -13.65 13.05
CA PHE A 244 7.89 -12.69 12.73
C PHE A 244 7.35 -11.51 11.91
N ASP A 245 6.42 -11.74 10.99
CA ASP A 245 5.72 -10.69 10.26
C ASP A 245 5.01 -9.73 11.21
N THR A 246 4.31 -10.31 12.20
CA THR A 246 3.64 -9.56 13.26
C THR A 246 4.64 -8.78 14.11
N TYR A 247 5.78 -9.38 14.45
CA TYR A 247 6.86 -8.70 15.15
C TYR A 247 7.37 -7.48 14.38
N ILE A 248 7.68 -7.62 13.09
CA ILE A 248 8.10 -6.50 12.23
C ILE A 248 7.05 -5.38 12.23
N ASP A 249 5.76 -5.71 12.21
CA ASP A 249 4.70 -4.70 12.31
C ASP A 249 4.74 -3.94 13.64
N THR A 250 5.05 -4.63 14.76
CA THR A 250 5.24 -3.94 16.06
C THR A 250 6.43 -2.99 16.04
N ILE A 251 7.53 -3.36 15.37
CA ILE A 251 8.69 -2.48 15.16
C ILE A 251 8.25 -1.21 14.43
N VAL A 252 7.53 -1.35 13.32
CA VAL A 252 7.08 -0.22 12.51
C VAL A 252 6.12 0.69 13.28
N ILE A 253 5.22 0.12 14.08
CA ILE A 253 4.31 0.92 14.93
C ILE A 253 5.10 1.66 16.01
N ASN A 254 6.09 1.02 16.64
CA ASN A 254 6.94 1.65 17.63
C ASN A 254 7.79 2.78 17.01
N PHE A 255 8.30 2.61 15.78
CA PHE A 255 8.89 3.70 15.01
C PHE A 255 7.89 4.86 14.85
N GLY A 256 6.66 4.59 14.38
CA GLY A 256 5.62 5.60 14.21
C GLY A 256 5.24 6.32 15.52
N ARG A 257 5.26 5.63 16.66
CA ARG A 257 5.03 6.23 17.99
C ARG A 257 6.17 7.17 18.40
N SER A 258 7.42 6.80 18.12
CA SER A 258 8.58 7.67 18.42
C SER A 258 8.56 8.99 17.63
N LEU A 259 7.89 8.97 16.47
CA LEU A 259 7.63 10.13 15.63
C LEU A 259 6.45 10.98 16.11
N ASN A 260 5.78 10.61 17.21
CA ASN A 260 4.60 11.26 17.74
C ASN A 260 3.52 11.55 16.67
N TRP A 261 3.22 10.55 15.82
CA TRP A 261 2.24 10.64 14.71
C TRP A 261 0.95 11.38 15.11
N LYS A 262 0.47 11.16 16.33
CA LYS A 262 -0.82 11.69 16.82
C LYS A 262 -0.87 13.22 16.98
N ASN A 263 0.26 13.94 16.99
CA ASN A 263 0.31 15.39 17.25
C ASN A 263 0.76 16.26 16.07
N THR A 264 1.01 15.72 14.87
CA THR A 264 1.42 16.55 13.72
C THR A 264 0.19 17.16 13.02
N THR A 265 -0.42 18.16 13.66
CA THR A 265 -1.36 19.10 13.03
C THR A 265 -0.64 20.29 12.40
N ASP A 266 0.66 20.43 12.66
CA ASP A 266 1.46 21.53 12.16
C ASP A 266 2.22 21.13 10.89
N ASN A 267 2.15 22.00 9.89
CA ASN A 267 2.52 21.75 8.50
C ASN A 267 4.05 21.87 8.28
N SER A 268 4.85 21.70 9.34
CA SER A 268 6.30 21.89 9.33
C SER A 268 7.01 20.58 9.67
N SER A 269 7.83 20.11 8.73
CA SER A 269 8.76 18.96 8.80
C SER A 269 8.26 17.74 9.59
N TYR A 270 7.91 16.67 8.87
CA TYR A 270 7.79 15.34 9.49
C TYR A 270 9.00 15.09 10.39
N PRO A 271 8.81 14.62 11.64
CA PRO A 271 9.94 14.15 12.42
C PRO A 271 10.52 12.97 11.64
N GLN A 272 11.74 13.15 11.16
CA GLN A 272 12.49 12.12 10.47
C GLN A 272 13.27 11.31 11.51
N ILE A 273 13.69 10.10 11.16
CA ILE A 273 14.54 9.26 12.01
C ILE A 273 15.94 9.13 11.42
N ILE A 274 16.88 8.78 12.29
CA ILE A 274 18.16 8.20 11.90
C ILE A 274 18.04 6.68 12.08
N LEU A 275 18.35 5.93 11.03
CA LEU A 275 18.35 4.47 11.06
C LEU A 275 19.77 3.95 10.92
N ILE A 276 20.21 3.16 11.89
CA ILE A 276 21.48 2.44 11.85
C ILE A 276 21.17 0.96 11.63
N LEU A 277 21.75 0.41 10.56
CA LEU A 277 21.75 -1.01 10.26
C LEU A 277 23.14 -1.54 10.61
N ASP A 278 23.24 -2.17 11.77
CA ASP A 278 24.48 -2.82 12.18
C ASP A 278 24.53 -4.23 11.56
N VAL A 279 25.47 -4.43 10.64
CA VAL A 279 25.68 -5.72 9.98
C VAL A 279 26.84 -6.52 10.60
N GLU A 280 27.28 -6.18 11.82
CA GLU A 280 28.26 -6.99 12.55
C GLU A 280 27.75 -8.42 12.76
N GLY A 281 28.58 -9.40 12.39
CA GLY A 281 28.23 -10.82 12.49
C GLY A 281 27.34 -11.33 11.34
N PHE A 282 27.08 -10.50 10.32
CA PHE A 282 26.36 -10.93 9.12
C PHE A 282 27.10 -12.08 8.44
N ASP A 283 26.38 -13.18 8.22
CA ASP A 283 26.88 -14.37 7.55
C ASP A 283 26.01 -14.67 6.33
N TYR A 284 26.65 -14.91 5.17
CA TYR A 284 25.98 -15.34 3.95
C TYR A 284 25.02 -16.52 4.18
N PHE A 285 25.35 -17.45 5.07
CA PHE A 285 24.49 -18.60 5.36
C PHE A 285 23.14 -18.24 5.99
N GLN A 286 23.00 -17.05 6.58
CA GLN A 286 21.74 -16.51 7.09
C GLN A 286 20.72 -16.22 5.97
N PHE A 287 21.18 -16.15 4.71
CA PHE A 287 20.37 -15.84 3.52
C PHE A 287 20.52 -16.85 2.38
N ALA A 288 21.36 -17.86 2.53
CA ALA A 288 21.76 -18.81 1.48
C ALA A 288 20.67 -19.84 1.10
N SER A 289 19.43 -19.40 0.88
CA SER A 289 18.38 -20.18 0.25
C SER A 289 17.46 -19.28 -0.59
N VAL A 290 16.97 -19.78 -1.73
CA VAL A 290 16.06 -19.04 -2.62
C VAL A 290 14.79 -18.58 -1.86
N PRO A 291 14.12 -19.43 -1.07
CA PRO A 291 12.96 -19.00 -0.28
C PRO A 291 13.30 -17.88 0.73
N THR A 292 14.47 -17.93 1.35
CA THR A 292 14.93 -16.87 2.28
C THR A 292 15.15 -15.56 1.56
N VAL A 293 15.84 -15.56 0.42
CA VAL A 293 16.06 -14.35 -0.38
C VAL A 293 14.73 -13.73 -0.82
N GLN A 294 13.80 -14.54 -1.32
CA GLN A 294 12.46 -14.07 -1.72
C GLN A 294 11.69 -13.45 -0.56
N TYR A 295 11.71 -14.11 0.61
CA TYR A 295 11.07 -13.60 1.81
C TYR A 295 11.65 -12.24 2.23
N VAL A 296 12.97 -12.12 2.25
CA VAL A 296 13.67 -10.90 2.63
C VAL A 296 13.40 -9.76 1.65
N ILE A 297 13.46 -10.02 0.33
CA ILE A 297 13.07 -9.04 -0.70
C ILE A 297 11.64 -8.53 -0.46
N LYS A 298 10.70 -9.45 -0.20
CA LYS A 298 9.31 -9.09 0.08
C LYS A 298 9.20 -8.22 1.34
N LYS A 299 10.01 -8.45 2.37
CA LYS A 299 10.02 -7.64 3.60
C LYS A 299 10.63 -6.27 3.39
N PHE A 300 11.74 -6.17 2.65
CA PHE A 300 12.28 -4.87 2.28
C PHE A 300 11.32 -4.08 1.41
N ALA A 301 10.65 -4.71 0.43
CA ALA A 301 9.62 -4.07 -0.38
C ALA A 301 8.44 -3.56 0.47
N TYR A 302 8.05 -4.32 1.50
CA TYR A 302 7.02 -3.91 2.45
C TYR A 302 7.44 -2.69 3.29
N LEU A 303 8.70 -2.65 3.76
CA LEU A 303 9.22 -1.58 4.60
C LEU A 303 9.65 -0.34 3.81
N ALA A 304 10.00 -0.50 2.53
CA ALA A 304 10.56 0.57 1.70
C ALA A 304 9.73 1.87 1.70
N PRO A 305 8.39 1.86 1.59
CA PRO A 305 7.61 3.10 1.66
C PRO A 305 7.75 3.83 2.99
N VAL A 306 7.85 3.10 4.11
CA VAL A 306 8.05 3.68 5.45
C VAL A 306 9.46 4.24 5.57
N LEU A 307 10.47 3.45 5.19
CA LEU A 307 11.86 3.85 5.25
C LEU A 307 12.13 5.08 4.38
N ASN A 308 11.67 5.08 3.13
CA ASN A 308 11.85 6.19 2.19
C ASN A 308 11.16 7.47 2.65
N LYS A 309 10.07 7.36 3.41
CA LYS A 309 9.33 8.53 3.89
C LYS A 309 9.96 9.14 5.14
N TYR A 310 10.40 8.30 6.08
CA TYR A 310 10.72 8.77 7.44
C TYR A 310 12.21 8.73 7.78
N VAL A 311 13.04 7.96 7.07
CA VAL A 311 14.48 7.93 7.33
C VAL A 311 15.13 9.17 6.71
N HIS A 312 15.73 10.02 7.54
CA HIS A 312 16.57 11.14 7.09
C HIS A 312 17.92 10.62 6.60
N HIS A 313 18.58 9.84 7.45
CA HIS A 313 19.86 9.19 7.15
C HIS A 313 19.81 7.72 7.56
N GLY A 314 20.25 6.87 6.65
CA GLY A 314 20.49 5.46 6.88
C GLY A 314 22.00 5.20 6.91
N TYR A 315 22.50 4.64 8.00
CA TYR A 315 23.89 4.20 8.11
C TYR A 315 23.92 2.68 8.11
N VAL A 316 24.87 2.11 7.38
CA VAL A 316 25.22 0.70 7.48
C VAL A 316 26.57 0.64 8.17
N LEU A 317 26.62 -0.01 9.33
CA LEU A 317 27.85 -0.17 10.11
C LEU A 317 28.39 -1.58 9.95
N ASN A 318 29.71 -1.73 10.08
CA ASN A 318 30.39 -3.03 10.06
C ASN A 318 30.23 -3.83 8.75
N SER A 319 30.02 -3.14 7.62
CA SER A 319 30.06 -3.77 6.29
C SER A 319 31.50 -4.01 5.86
N THR A 320 32.01 -5.23 6.10
CA THR A 320 33.38 -5.65 5.71
C THR A 320 33.38 -6.58 4.52
#